data_AF-A0A3D3NXC9-F1
#
_entry.id   AF-A0A3D3NXC9-F1
#
_cell.length_a   1.000
_cell.length_b   1.000
_cell.length_c   1.000
_cell.angle_alpha   90.00
_cell.angle_beta   90.00
_cell.angle_gamma   90.00
#
_symmetry.space_group_name_H-M   'P 1'
#
loop_
_entity.id
_entity.type
_entity.pdbx_description
1 polymer ?
#
loop_
_entity_poly.entity_id
_entity_poly.type
_entity_poly.pdbx_seq_one_letter_code
_entity_poly.pdbx_strand_id
1 'polypeptide(L)'
;MTRESESELLSFCAAQRGDFCADAWTRFDRVEKREMAAVCLFLAGVDWFGHRQQLEKIGRGLIEQANTSFAQLTSLLGFDCARFSNLLKRRIGHA
;
A
#
# COMPACT_ATOMS: atom_id res chain seq x y z
N MET A 1 6.77 -6.74 -7.96
CA MET A 1 6.41 -5.33 -8.10
C MET A 1 7.39 -4.67 -9.04
N THR A 2 6.89 -4.02 -10.07
CA THR A 2 7.73 -3.29 -11.01
C THR A 2 8.15 -1.95 -10.41
N ARG A 3 9.22 -1.35 -10.93
CA ARG A 3 9.67 -0.03 -10.48
C ARG A 3 8.65 1.07 -10.78
N GLU A 4 7.85 0.90 -11.83
CA GLU A 4 6.76 1.80 -12.20
C GLU A 4 5.61 1.71 -11.20
N SER A 5 5.12 0.49 -10.89
CA SER A 5 4.10 0.29 -9.86
C SER A 5 4.54 0.85 -8.51
N GLU A 6 5.81 0.64 -8.12
CA GLU A 6 6.37 1.21 -6.89
C GLU A 6 6.27 2.74 -6.87
N SER A 7 6.65 3.40 -7.97
CA SER A 7 6.61 4.86 -8.07
C SER A 7 5.17 5.39 -8.03
N GLU A 8 4.24 4.74 -8.73
CA GLU A 8 2.82 5.10 -8.72
C GLU A 8 2.21 4.94 -7.32
N LEU A 9 2.51 3.84 -6.63
CA LEU A 9 2.09 3.59 -5.25
C LEU A 9 2.67 4.61 -4.28
N LEU A 10 3.95 4.97 -4.42
CA LEU A 10 4.58 6.00 -3.60
C LEU A 10 3.92 7.37 -3.79
N SER A 11 3.62 7.76 -5.03
CA SER A 11 2.91 9.01 -5.34
C SER A 11 1.51 9.01 -4.74
N PHE A 12 0.77 7.91 -4.93
CA PHE A 12 -0.58 7.74 -4.42
C PHE A 12 -0.63 7.78 -2.89
N CYS A 13 0.23 7.00 -2.21
CA CYS A 13 0.28 6.96 -0.75
C CYS A 13 0.67 8.31 -0.15
N ALA A 14 1.56 9.05 -0.80
CA ALA A 14 1.93 10.39 -0.35
C ALA A 14 0.74 11.37 -0.43
N ALA A 15 -0.05 11.33 -1.50
CA ALA A 15 -1.28 12.13 -1.60
C ALA A 15 -2.32 11.72 -0.56
N GLN A 16 -2.53 10.41 -0.37
CA GLN A 16 -3.48 9.86 0.60
C GLN A 16 -3.12 10.12 2.06
N ARG A 17 -1.85 10.43 2.36
CA ARG A 17 -1.43 10.86 3.71
C ARG A 17 -1.99 12.23 4.07
N GLY A 18 -2.19 13.12 3.11
CA GLY A 18 -2.75 14.45 3.31
C GLY A 18 -4.28 14.48 3.22
N ASP A 19 -4.83 13.77 2.23
CA ASP A 19 -6.29 13.71 1.97
C ASP A 19 -6.72 12.25 1.78
N PHE A 20 -6.98 11.57 2.89
CA PHE A 20 -7.31 10.15 2.87
C PHE A 20 -8.72 9.92 2.31
N CYS A 21 -8.81 9.16 1.21
CA CYS A 21 -10.06 8.79 0.57
C CYS A 21 -10.10 7.28 0.32
N ALA A 22 -10.82 6.53 1.16
CA ALA A 22 -10.89 5.06 1.10
C ALA A 22 -11.33 4.52 -0.28
N ASP A 23 -12.25 5.20 -0.95
CA ASP A 23 -12.76 4.80 -2.26
C ASP A 23 -11.66 4.90 -3.35
N ALA A 24 -10.75 5.87 -3.23
CA ALA A 24 -9.64 6.03 -4.16
C ALA A 24 -8.71 4.81 -4.20
N TRP A 25 -8.52 4.11 -3.07
CA TRP A 25 -7.69 2.89 -3.01
C TRP A 25 -8.30 1.74 -3.81
N THR A 26 -9.63 1.64 -3.83
CA THR A 26 -10.33 0.59 -4.57
C THR A 26 -10.41 0.91 -6.07
N ARG A 27 -10.53 2.19 -6.43
CA ARG A 27 -10.62 2.68 -7.81
C ARG A 27 -9.28 2.91 -8.50
N PHE A 28 -8.18 2.85 -7.76
CA PHE A 28 -6.85 2.98 -8.36
C PHE A 28 -6.56 1.76 -9.25
N ASP A 29 -6.31 2.04 -10.53
CA ASP A 29 -6.14 1.03 -11.59
C ASP A 29 -4.74 1.06 -12.22
N ARG A 30 -3.87 1.96 -11.74
CA ARG A 30 -2.48 2.09 -12.24
C ARG A 30 -1.57 0.94 -11.80
N VAL A 31 -2.00 0.12 -10.84
CA VAL A 31 -1.23 -1.00 -10.29
C VAL A 31 -2.15 -2.18 -10.02
N GLU A 32 -1.57 -3.38 -9.96
CA GLU A 32 -2.36 -4.58 -9.70
C GLU A 32 -3.00 -4.55 -8.31
N LYS A 33 -4.21 -5.12 -8.18
CA LYS A 33 -4.92 -5.20 -6.89
C LYS A 33 -4.10 -5.91 -5.80
N ARG A 34 -3.27 -6.88 -6.20
CA ARG A 34 -2.32 -7.58 -5.31
C ARG A 34 -1.24 -6.64 -4.75
N GLU A 35 -0.70 -5.75 -5.59
CA GLU A 35 0.29 -4.75 -5.18
C GLU A 35 -0.34 -3.72 -4.23
N MET A 36 -1.54 -3.23 -4.58
CA MET A 36 -2.30 -2.33 -3.72
C MET A 36 -2.62 -2.97 -2.36
N ALA A 37 -3.05 -4.23 -2.35
CA ALA A 37 -3.35 -4.96 -1.12
C ALA A 37 -2.13 -5.11 -0.20
N ALA A 38 -0.98 -5.46 -0.77
CA ALA A 38 0.26 -5.57 -0.01
C ALA A 38 0.63 -4.23 0.64
N VAL A 39 0.52 -3.13 -0.10
CA VAL A 39 0.77 -1.78 0.44
C VAL A 39 -0.25 -1.40 1.51
N CYS A 40 -1.54 -1.66 1.31
CA CYS A 40 -2.58 -1.39 2.31
C CYS A 40 -2.29 -2.09 3.64
N LEU A 41 -2.03 -3.40 3.59
CA LEU A 41 -1.75 -4.18 4.80
C LEU A 41 -0.44 -3.77 5.46
N PHE A 42 0.58 -3.47 4.66
CA PHE A 42 1.83 -2.93 5.18
C PHE A 42 1.59 -1.60 5.93
N LEU A 43 0.89 -0.66 5.31
CA LEU A 43 0.61 0.66 5.89
C LEU A 43 -0.33 0.59 7.10
N ALA A 44 -1.25 -0.38 7.15
CA ALA A 44 -2.04 -0.65 8.34
C ALA A 44 -1.19 -1.14 9.52
N GLY A 45 -0.05 -1.77 9.24
CA GLY A 45 0.89 -2.26 10.24
C GLY A 45 1.86 -1.20 10.79
N VAL A 46 1.96 -0.03 10.16
CA VAL A 46 2.86 1.04 10.61
C VAL A 46 2.12 2.13 11.36
N ASP A 47 2.75 2.68 12.40
CA ASP A 47 2.12 3.69 13.27
C ASP A 47 2.05 5.08 12.62
N TRP A 48 3.03 5.40 11.77
CA TRP A 48 3.23 6.76 11.23
C TRP A 48 2.34 7.13 10.04
N PHE A 49 1.68 6.16 9.39
CA PHE A 49 0.84 6.44 8.20
C PHE A 49 -0.62 6.78 8.58
N GLY A 50 -1.11 6.30 9.73
CA GLY A 50 -2.50 6.47 10.16
C GLY A 50 -3.50 5.58 9.39
N HIS A 51 -4.80 5.76 9.67
CA HIS A 51 -5.91 5.06 8.99
C HIS A 51 -5.84 3.53 9.00
N ARG A 52 -5.23 2.97 10.06
CA ARG A 52 -4.98 1.53 10.21
C ARG A 52 -6.21 0.66 9.93
N GLN A 53 -7.35 0.97 10.53
CA GLN A 53 -8.57 0.16 10.38
C GLN A 53 -9.10 0.21 8.93
N GLN A 54 -9.07 1.38 8.31
CA GLN A 54 -9.54 1.57 6.93
C GLN A 54 -8.63 0.83 5.94
N LEU A 55 -7.31 0.97 6.10
CA LEU A 55 -6.32 0.31 5.26
C LEU A 55 -6.35 -1.21 5.42
N GLU A 56 -6.51 -1.70 6.64
CA GLU A 56 -6.66 -3.13 6.89
C GLU A 56 -7.93 -3.66 6.19
N LYS A 57 -9.06 -2.95 6.31
CA LYS A 57 -10.32 -3.34 5.65
C LYS A 57 -10.18 -3.37 4.12
N ILE A 58 -9.55 -2.35 3.52
CA ILE A 58 -9.31 -2.29 2.08
C ILE A 58 -8.37 -3.42 1.65
N GLY A 59 -7.23 -3.57 2.34
CA GLY A 59 -6.25 -4.61 2.04
C GLY A 59 -6.84 -6.01 2.13
N ARG A 60 -7.61 -6.31 3.18
CA ARG A 60 -8.32 -7.59 3.32
C ARG A 60 -9.36 -7.80 2.22
N GLY A 61 -10.18 -6.80 1.90
CA GLY A 61 -11.15 -6.90 0.81
C GLY A 61 -10.52 -7.20 -0.55
N LEU A 62 -9.34 -6.62 -0.83
CA LEU A 62 -8.58 -6.91 -2.04
C LEU A 62 -7.93 -8.32 -2.04
N ILE A 63 -7.64 -8.87 -0.86
CA ILE A 63 -6.98 -10.17 -0.70
C ILE A 63 -7.97 -11.33 -0.67
N GLU A 64 -9.15 -11.15 -0.08
CA GLU A 64 -10.23 -12.14 -0.14
C GLU A 64 -10.62 -12.43 -1.59
N GLN A 65 -10.58 -11.43 -2.46
CA GLN A 65 -10.75 -11.63 -3.91
C GLN A 65 -9.59 -12.42 -4.55
N ALA A 66 -8.41 -12.43 -3.93
CA ALA A 66 -7.19 -13.02 -4.48
C ALA A 66 -6.80 -14.37 -3.84
N ASN A 67 -7.54 -14.89 -2.86
CA ASN A 67 -7.26 -16.16 -2.15
C ASN A 67 -5.79 -16.30 -1.70
N THR A 68 -5.19 -15.24 -1.16
CA THR A 68 -3.78 -15.23 -0.78
C THR A 68 -3.57 -14.63 0.61
N SER A 69 -2.35 -14.65 1.13
CA SER A 69 -2.00 -14.05 2.41
C SER A 69 -0.98 -12.93 2.21
N PHE A 70 -0.86 -12.01 3.18
CA PHE A 70 0.14 -10.93 3.12
C PHE A 70 1.56 -11.46 2.91
N ALA A 71 1.96 -12.50 3.65
CA ALA A 71 3.29 -13.09 3.54
C ALA A 71 3.56 -13.70 2.14
N GLN A 72 2.53 -14.30 1.54
CA GLN A 72 2.63 -14.80 0.17
C GLN A 72 2.71 -13.66 -0.85
N LEU A 73 1.93 -12.59 -0.65
CA LEU A 73 1.96 -11.42 -1.52
C LEU A 73 3.31 -10.72 -1.51
N THR A 74 3.89 -10.48 -0.34
CA THR A 74 5.19 -9.82 -0.25
C THR A 74 6.29 -10.65 -0.90
N SER A 75 6.24 -11.98 -0.74
CA SER A 75 7.17 -12.90 -1.40
C SER A 75 7.00 -12.92 -2.92
N LEU A 76 5.76 -13.07 -3.42
CA LEU A 76 5.45 -13.10 -4.85
C LEU A 76 5.79 -11.78 -5.56
N LEU A 77 5.54 -10.66 -4.89
CA LEU A 77 5.79 -9.34 -5.44
C LEU A 77 7.24 -8.88 -5.21
N GLY A 78 8.05 -9.60 -4.44
CA GLY A 78 9.36 -9.10 -4.00
C GLY A 78 9.24 -7.73 -3.32
N PHE A 79 8.17 -7.52 -2.55
CA PHE A 79 7.87 -6.24 -1.94
C PHE A 79 8.80 -5.98 -0.75
N ASP A 80 9.74 -5.05 -0.92
CA ASP A 80 10.65 -4.62 0.14
C ASP A 80 10.01 -3.53 1.01
N CYS A 81 9.41 -3.95 2.12
CA CYS A 81 8.75 -3.07 3.08
C CYS A 81 9.69 -1.96 3.61
N ALA A 82 10.96 -2.28 3.86
CA ALA A 82 11.91 -1.33 4.44
C ALA A 82 12.27 -0.23 3.44
N ARG A 83 12.57 -0.61 2.20
CA ARG A 83 12.80 0.32 1.10
C ARG A 83 11.56 1.17 0.82
N PHE A 84 10.39 0.55 0.69
CA PHE A 84 9.15 1.28 0.41
C PHE A 84 8.84 2.30 1.50
N SER A 85 8.96 1.90 2.78
CA SER A 85 8.80 2.80 3.92
C SER A 85 9.75 3.98 3.86
N ASN A 86 11.04 3.75 3.59
CA ASN A 86 12.03 4.82 3.54
C ASN A 86 11.75 5.81 2.40
N LEU A 87 11.35 5.33 1.24
CA LEU A 87 10.99 6.18 0.11
C LEU A 87 9.72 6.98 0.38
N LEU A 88 8.70 6.34 0.97
CA LEU A 88 7.44 6.99 1.29
C LEU A 88 7.63 8.07 2.35
N LYS A 89 8.32 7.76 3.45
CA LYS A 89 8.68 8.71 4.51
C LYS A 89 9.40 9.95 3.96
N ARG A 90 10.40 9.75 3.09
CA ARG A 90 11.09 10.86 2.41
C ARG A 90 10.15 11.72 1.58
N ARG A 91 9.17 11.14 0.89
CA ARG A 91 8.19 11.89 0.09
C ARG A 91 7.19 12.67 0.92
N ILE A 92 6.75 12.13 2.06
CA ILE A 92 5.79 12.81 2.96
C ILE A 92 6.47 13.76 3.96
N GLY A 93 7.79 13.94 3.87
CA GLY A 93 8.55 14.80 4.79
C GLY A 93 8.62 14.27 6.22
N HIS A 94 8.36 12.96 6.43
CA HIS A 94 8.44 12.35 7.74
C HIS A 94 9.87 11.87 7.98
N ALA A 95 10.61 12.60 8.83
CA ALA A 95 11.92 12.19 9.34
C ALA A 95 11.79 11.08 10.40
#